data_AF-B8KXZ7-F1
#
_entry.id   AF-B8KXZ7-F1
#
_cell.length_a   1.000
_cell.length_b   1.000
_cell.length_c   1.000
_cell.angle_alpha   90.00
_cell.angle_beta   90.00
_cell.angle_gamma   90.00
#
_symmetry.space_group_name_H-M   'P 1'
#
loop_
_entity.id
_entity.type
_entity.pdbx_description
1 polymer ?
#
loop_
_entity_poly.entity_id
_entity_poly.type
_entity_poly.pdbx_seq_one_letter_code
_entity_poly.pdbx_strand_id
1 'polypeptide(L)'
;MRPLKVGLMAALCAFVLPTSAQTLDDEAVDWLQAFLKIDTVNPPGNESRAVGFYSEILDAEGIAWSSAESAPGRGNIWARIEGGDEPALILLQHTDVVPADPKYWTIDPLSGEIRDGYIWGRGAIDMKGTGITQLATFLSLHRAGKPLNRDVVFVATADEEAVGGFMARAGSSKIIRKFLTAQDCSSTRVAAAA
;
A
#
# COMPACT_ATOMS: atom_id res chain seq x y z
N MET A 1 63.01 -10.88 43.87
CA MET A 1 62.48 -10.61 42.52
C MET A 1 60.96 -10.72 42.57
N ARG A 2 60.22 -9.72 42.07
CA ARG A 2 58.76 -9.51 42.27
C ARG A 2 57.92 -10.52 41.48
N PRO A 3 56.72 -10.94 41.95
CA PRO A 3 55.82 -11.79 41.16
C PRO A 3 55.05 -10.95 40.12
N LEU A 4 54.92 -11.49 38.91
CA LEU A 4 54.15 -10.91 37.80
C LEU A 4 52.63 -11.01 38.10
N LYS A 5 51.91 -9.90 37.97
CA LYS A 5 50.44 -9.87 37.96
C LYS A 5 49.93 -10.21 36.56
N VAL A 6 49.17 -11.28 36.41
CA VAL A 6 48.41 -11.58 35.19
C VAL A 6 47.11 -10.78 35.24
N GLY A 7 46.99 -9.76 34.38
CA GLY A 7 45.76 -8.99 34.22
C GLY A 7 44.82 -9.69 33.24
N LEU A 8 43.67 -10.14 33.74
CA LEU A 8 42.57 -10.64 32.92
C LEU A 8 41.84 -9.43 32.31
N MET A 9 42.09 -9.14 31.03
CA MET A 9 41.27 -8.21 30.26
C MET A 9 40.00 -8.93 29.80
N ALA A 10 38.87 -8.64 30.44
CA ALA A 10 37.56 -9.08 29.95
C ALA A 10 37.18 -8.21 28.75
N ALA A 11 37.17 -8.80 27.56
CA ALA A 11 36.60 -8.18 26.37
C ALA A 11 35.08 -8.15 26.52
N LEU A 12 34.53 -6.96 26.78
CA LEU A 12 33.09 -6.72 26.80
C LEU A 12 32.59 -6.69 25.35
N CYS A 13 32.17 -7.83 24.82
CA CYS A 13 31.37 -7.86 23.59
C CYS A 13 30.02 -7.20 23.90
N ALA A 14 29.84 -5.94 23.49
CA ALA A 14 28.53 -5.32 23.44
C ALA A 14 27.68 -6.05 22.38
N PHE A 15 26.85 -6.99 22.82
CA PHE A 15 25.75 -7.50 22.03
C PHE A 15 24.80 -6.33 21.78
N VAL A 16 24.82 -5.78 20.56
CA VAL A 16 23.73 -4.95 20.07
C VAL A 16 22.54 -5.90 19.90
N LEU A 17 21.61 -5.86 20.85
CA LEU A 17 20.34 -6.56 20.71
C LEU A 17 19.58 -5.96 19.51
N PRO A 18 18.93 -6.77 18.68
CA PRO A 18 18.13 -6.25 17.59
C PRO A 18 17.01 -5.38 18.16
N THR A 19 16.85 -4.21 17.57
CA THR A 19 15.68 -3.34 17.71
C THR A 19 14.42 -4.20 17.57
N SER A 20 13.42 -3.99 18.44
CA SER A 20 12.16 -4.74 18.47
C SER A 20 11.65 -5.06 17.06
N ALA A 21 11.31 -6.33 16.80
CA ALA A 21 10.64 -6.71 15.56
C ALA A 21 9.39 -5.83 15.39
N GLN A 22 9.29 -5.10 14.27
CA GLN A 22 8.12 -4.27 13.99
C GLN A 22 6.87 -5.15 13.91
N THR A 23 5.75 -4.65 14.45
CA THR A 23 4.45 -5.27 14.25
C THR A 23 3.87 -4.85 12.90
N LEU A 24 2.87 -5.59 12.39
CA LEU A 24 2.17 -5.19 11.17
C LEU A 24 1.50 -3.81 11.30
N ASP A 25 1.07 -3.47 12.52
CA ASP A 25 0.49 -2.15 12.82
C ASP A 25 1.54 -1.04 12.70
N ASP A 26 2.78 -1.30 13.16
CA ASP A 26 3.90 -0.37 13.01
C ASP A 26 4.26 -0.19 11.52
N GLU A 27 4.34 -1.28 10.75
CA GLU A 27 4.57 -1.25 9.30
C GLU A 27 3.47 -0.44 8.58
N ALA A 28 2.20 -0.63 8.96
CA ALA A 28 1.08 0.09 8.37
C ALA A 28 1.13 1.60 8.66
N VAL A 29 1.54 1.99 9.86
CA VAL A 29 1.77 3.40 10.20
C VAL A 29 2.88 3.98 9.33
N ASP A 30 4.02 3.30 9.25
CA ASP A 30 5.18 3.73 8.44
C ASP A 30 4.81 3.88 6.95
N TRP A 31 4.09 2.89 6.39
CA TRP A 31 3.61 2.93 5.02
C TRP A 31 2.62 4.07 4.79
N LEU A 32 1.68 4.33 5.71
CA LEU A 32 0.74 5.42 5.56
C LEU A 32 1.45 6.79 5.60
N GLN A 33 2.38 6.99 6.53
CA GLN A 33 3.17 8.21 6.58
C GLN A 33 3.98 8.42 5.29
N ALA A 34 4.58 7.35 4.76
CA ALA A 34 5.32 7.40 3.49
C ALA A 34 4.38 7.69 2.32
N PHE A 35 3.22 7.04 2.26
CA PHE A 35 2.30 7.15 1.13
C PHE A 35 1.59 8.52 1.07
N LEU A 36 1.34 9.15 2.22
CA LEU A 36 0.80 10.51 2.30
C LEU A 36 1.77 11.56 1.73
N LYS A 37 3.08 11.30 1.75
CA LYS A 37 4.10 12.17 1.14
C LYS A 37 4.14 12.07 -0.38
N ILE A 38 3.50 11.05 -0.95
CA ILE A 38 3.43 10.89 -2.40
C ILE A 38 2.31 11.77 -2.93
N ASP A 39 2.70 12.82 -3.64
CA ASP A 39 1.79 13.73 -4.31
C ASP A 39 1.08 13.03 -5.47
N THR A 40 -0.18 12.67 -5.22
CA THR A 40 -1.17 12.14 -6.19
C THR A 40 -2.39 13.07 -6.26
N VAL A 41 -2.20 14.37 -6.01
CA VAL A 41 -3.29 15.35 -6.02
C VAL A 41 -3.88 15.48 -7.43
N ASN A 42 -5.19 15.35 -7.55
CA ASN A 42 -5.92 15.41 -8.80
C ASN A 42 -6.76 16.70 -8.90
N PRO A 43 -6.56 17.56 -9.92
CA PRO A 43 -5.60 17.48 -11.02
C PRO A 43 -4.15 17.86 -10.63
N PRO A 44 -3.12 17.34 -11.34
CA PRO A 44 -3.22 16.52 -12.55
C PRO A 44 -3.35 15.00 -12.29
N GLY A 45 -3.22 14.53 -11.05
CA GLY A 45 -3.07 13.10 -10.71
C GLY A 45 -1.60 12.79 -10.40
N ASN A 46 -1.01 11.80 -11.08
CA ASN A 46 0.35 11.24 -10.91
C ASN A 46 0.40 9.92 -10.13
N GLU A 47 -0.66 9.12 -10.22
CA GLU A 47 -0.82 7.83 -9.56
C GLU A 47 0.18 6.77 -10.04
N SER A 48 0.91 6.99 -11.14
CA SER A 48 2.10 6.18 -11.46
C SER A 48 3.15 6.23 -10.35
N ARG A 49 3.16 7.28 -9.52
CA ARG A 49 3.97 7.34 -8.28
C ARG A 49 3.45 6.37 -7.21
N ALA A 50 2.12 6.20 -7.11
CA ALA A 50 1.52 5.20 -6.23
C ALA A 50 1.81 3.78 -6.71
N VAL A 51 1.85 3.54 -8.03
CA VAL A 51 2.31 2.27 -8.59
C VAL A 51 3.74 1.96 -8.10
N GLY A 52 4.66 2.92 -8.20
CA GLY A 52 6.04 2.76 -7.71
C GLY A 52 6.10 2.38 -6.23
N PHE A 53 5.35 3.08 -5.38
CA PHE A 53 5.27 2.79 -3.95
C PHE A 53 4.78 1.36 -3.67
N TYR A 54 3.67 0.95 -4.26
CA TYR A 54 3.12 -0.37 -4.03
C TYR A 54 3.99 -1.47 -4.65
N SER A 55 4.58 -1.25 -5.83
CA SER A 55 5.45 -2.25 -6.46
C SER A 55 6.70 -2.52 -5.63
N GLU A 56 7.32 -1.50 -5.02
CA GLU A 56 8.49 -1.71 -4.17
C GLU A 56 8.18 -2.62 -2.98
N ILE A 57 7.01 -2.45 -2.35
CA ILE A 57 6.56 -3.29 -1.24
C ILE A 57 6.24 -4.71 -1.72
N LEU A 58 5.50 -4.84 -2.83
CA LEU A 58 5.14 -6.15 -3.39
C LEU A 58 6.37 -6.94 -3.87
N ASP A 59 7.35 -6.26 -4.48
CA ASP A 59 8.62 -6.85 -4.90
C ASP A 59 9.44 -7.33 -3.69
N ALA A 60 9.49 -6.55 -2.61
CA ALA A 60 10.17 -6.94 -1.37
C ALA A 60 9.54 -8.19 -0.72
N GLU A 61 8.24 -8.39 -0.89
CA GLU A 61 7.48 -9.55 -0.40
C GLU A 61 7.50 -10.74 -1.39
N GLY A 62 8.08 -10.56 -2.58
CA GLY A 62 8.10 -11.57 -3.63
C GLY A 62 6.71 -11.85 -4.24
N ILE A 63 5.79 -10.88 -4.18
CA ILE A 63 4.44 -10.99 -4.73
C ILE A 63 4.41 -10.48 -6.16
N ALA A 64 3.97 -11.32 -7.10
CA ALA A 64 3.77 -10.90 -8.47
C ALA A 64 2.64 -9.88 -8.59
N TRP A 65 2.88 -8.82 -9.37
CA TRP A 65 1.93 -7.75 -9.61
C TRP A 65 1.87 -7.38 -11.09
N SER A 66 0.86 -6.60 -11.45
CA SER A 66 0.68 -6.06 -12.79
C SER A 66 0.16 -4.64 -12.70
N SER A 67 0.42 -3.85 -13.75
CA SER A 67 -0.01 -2.46 -13.81
C SER A 67 -0.54 -2.07 -15.19
N ALA A 68 -1.28 -0.96 -15.22
CA ALA A 68 -1.69 -0.31 -16.45
C ALA A 68 -1.94 1.19 -16.20
N GLU A 69 -1.61 2.01 -17.18
CA GLU A 69 -1.99 3.43 -17.16
C GLU A 69 -3.33 3.62 -17.89
N SER A 70 -4.24 4.40 -17.30
CA SER A 70 -5.50 4.80 -17.93
C SER A 70 -5.33 6.03 -18.84
N ALA A 71 -4.33 6.87 -18.52
CA ALA A 71 -3.78 7.97 -19.31
C ALA A 71 -2.34 8.23 -18.81
N PRO A 72 -1.50 9.04 -19.51
CA PRO A 72 -0.13 9.29 -19.09
C PRO A 72 -0.03 9.72 -17.61
N GLY A 73 0.68 8.94 -16.80
CA GLY A 73 0.85 9.20 -15.37
C GLY A 73 -0.31 8.76 -14.46
N ARG A 74 -1.41 8.23 -15.02
CA ARG A 74 -2.58 7.73 -14.29
C ARG A 74 -2.47 6.22 -14.08
N GLY A 75 -1.52 5.83 -13.24
CA GLY A 75 -1.14 4.45 -12.97
C GLY A 75 -2.15 3.68 -12.10
N ASN A 76 -2.34 2.41 -12.43
CA ASN A 76 -3.16 1.46 -11.66
C ASN A 76 -2.32 0.20 -11.44
N ILE A 77 -2.46 -0.44 -10.28
CA ILE A 77 -1.71 -1.64 -9.92
C ILE A 77 -2.63 -2.69 -9.28
N TRP A 78 -2.36 -3.96 -9.54
CA TRP A 78 -3.01 -5.07 -8.84
C TRP A 78 -2.07 -6.24 -8.58
N ALA A 79 -2.37 -6.98 -7.52
CA ALA A 79 -1.70 -8.21 -7.13
C ALA A 79 -2.72 -9.25 -6.67
N ARG A 80 -2.36 -10.54 -6.71
CA ARG A 80 -3.25 -11.66 -6.38
C ARG A 80 -2.55 -12.66 -5.49
N ILE A 81 -3.26 -13.13 -4.46
CA ILE A 81 -2.97 -14.39 -3.77
C ILE A 81 -3.97 -15.41 -4.30
N GLU A 82 -3.48 -16.48 -4.91
CA GLU A 82 -4.32 -17.55 -5.43
C GLU A 82 -4.92 -18.38 -4.30
N GLY A 83 -6.18 -18.76 -4.45
CA GLY A 83 -6.90 -19.62 -3.52
C GLY A 83 -7.73 -20.68 -4.23
N GLY A 84 -8.74 -21.20 -3.53
CA GLY A 84 -9.72 -22.12 -4.09
C GLY A 84 -10.74 -21.46 -5.03
N ASP A 85 -11.76 -22.23 -5.40
CA ASP A 85 -12.69 -21.89 -6.49
C ASP A 85 -13.85 -20.95 -6.10
N GLU A 86 -13.88 -20.46 -4.86
CA GLU A 86 -14.91 -19.50 -4.44
C GLU A 86 -14.70 -18.13 -5.12
N PRO A 87 -15.77 -17.32 -5.25
CA PRO A 87 -15.68 -15.99 -5.84
C PRO A 87 -14.55 -15.14 -5.26
N ALA A 88 -13.75 -14.52 -6.13
CA ALA A 88 -12.62 -13.70 -5.73
C ALA A 88 -13.10 -12.50 -4.89
N LEU A 89 -12.34 -12.20 -3.83
CA LEU A 89 -12.52 -11.01 -3.00
C LEU A 89 -11.56 -9.91 -3.48
N ILE A 90 -12.11 -8.75 -3.86
CA ILE A 90 -11.32 -7.60 -4.25
C ILE A 90 -11.22 -6.60 -3.10
N LEU A 91 -10.00 -6.26 -2.73
CA LEU A 91 -9.63 -5.13 -1.89
C LEU A 91 -9.36 -3.93 -2.82
N LEU A 92 -10.41 -3.13 -3.07
CA LEU A 92 -10.37 -2.01 -3.99
C LEU A 92 -10.10 -0.70 -3.24
N GLN A 93 -9.22 0.11 -3.81
CA GLN A 93 -8.97 1.48 -3.38
C GLN A 93 -8.68 2.40 -4.57
N HIS A 94 -8.82 3.71 -4.34
CA HIS A 94 -8.25 4.74 -5.20
C HIS A 94 -7.02 5.39 -4.55
N THR A 95 -6.17 6.01 -5.35
CA THR A 95 -4.87 6.54 -4.91
C THR A 95 -4.71 8.03 -5.14
N ASP A 96 -5.58 8.64 -5.94
CA ASP A 96 -5.66 10.09 -6.04
C ASP A 96 -6.32 10.72 -4.82
N VAL A 97 -6.08 12.01 -4.65
CA VAL A 97 -6.65 12.79 -3.56
C VAL A 97 -7.06 14.15 -4.10
N VAL A 98 -8.12 14.74 -3.55
CA VAL A 98 -8.48 16.12 -3.88
C VAL A 98 -7.42 17.15 -3.43
N PRO A 99 -7.40 18.35 -4.05
CA PRO A 99 -6.52 19.43 -3.61
C PRO A 99 -6.71 19.80 -2.13
N ALA A 100 -5.62 20.26 -1.52
CA ALA A 100 -5.60 20.79 -0.16
C ALA A 100 -4.99 22.19 -0.19
N ASP A 101 -5.77 23.19 0.21
CA ASP A 101 -5.30 24.58 0.25
C ASP A 101 -4.52 24.83 1.54
N PRO A 102 -3.20 25.09 1.48
CA PRO A 102 -2.36 25.21 2.67
C PRO A 102 -2.82 26.27 3.67
N LYS A 103 -3.61 27.28 3.25
CA LYS A 103 -4.10 28.32 4.18
C LYS A 103 -5.02 27.76 5.27
N TYR A 104 -5.67 26.63 5.01
CA TYR A 104 -6.60 25.99 5.95
C TYR A 104 -5.95 24.87 6.74
N TRP A 105 -4.65 24.62 6.53
CA TRP A 105 -3.91 23.58 7.21
C TRP A 105 -2.91 24.17 8.20
N THR A 106 -2.78 23.51 9.35
CA THR A 106 -1.81 23.85 10.39
C THR A 106 -0.48 23.12 10.20
N ILE A 107 -0.40 22.25 9.18
CA ILE A 107 0.78 21.50 8.73
C ILE A 107 0.76 21.36 7.22
N ASP A 108 1.86 20.88 6.64
CA ASP A 108 1.86 20.49 5.23
C ASP A 108 0.86 19.33 5.00
N PRO A 109 -0.14 19.49 4.09
CA PRO A 109 -1.11 18.45 3.76
C PRO A 109 -0.47 17.14 3.30
N LEU A 110 0.74 17.15 2.74
CA LEU A 110 1.44 15.95 2.29
C LEU A 110 2.56 15.53 3.25
N SER A 111 2.54 15.97 4.51
CA SER A 111 3.58 15.63 5.48
C SER A 111 3.54 14.18 5.97
N GLY A 112 2.34 13.62 6.15
CA GLY A 112 2.17 12.38 6.91
C GLY A 112 2.61 12.51 8.38
N GLU A 113 2.56 13.71 8.96
CA GLU A 113 3.02 13.96 10.34
C GLU A 113 2.15 13.23 11.37
N ILE A 114 2.78 12.62 12.38
CA ILE A 114 2.06 12.17 13.58
C ILE A 114 2.04 13.32 14.59
N ARG A 115 0.83 13.77 14.95
CA ARG A 115 0.61 14.82 15.95
C ARG A 115 -0.59 14.47 16.82
N ASP A 116 -0.38 14.52 18.14
CA ASP A 116 -1.38 14.21 19.17
C ASP A 116 -2.01 12.81 19.03
N GLY A 117 -1.23 11.84 18.54
CA GLY A 117 -1.68 10.46 18.34
C GLY A 117 -2.44 10.20 17.03
N TYR A 118 -2.49 11.19 16.13
CA TYR A 118 -3.13 11.06 14.82
C TYR A 118 -2.10 11.23 13.70
N ILE A 119 -2.25 10.48 12.60
CA ILE A 119 -1.51 10.73 11.35
C ILE A 119 -2.30 11.77 10.56
N TRP A 120 -1.63 12.86 10.23
CA TRP A 120 -2.22 13.97 9.49
C TRP A 120 -1.73 13.98 8.05
N GLY A 121 -2.66 14.09 7.11
CA GLY A 121 -2.36 14.32 5.71
C GLY A 121 -3.61 14.24 4.83
N ARG A 122 -3.58 14.96 3.71
CA ARG A 122 -4.56 14.82 2.63
C ARG A 122 -4.45 13.40 2.09
N GLY A 123 -5.56 12.67 2.14
CA GLY A 123 -5.61 11.26 1.78
C GLY A 123 -5.72 10.31 2.97
N ALA A 124 -5.44 10.77 4.20
CA ALA A 124 -5.34 9.88 5.35
C ALA A 124 -6.65 9.12 5.62
N ILE A 125 -7.79 9.80 5.47
CA ILE A 125 -9.12 9.17 5.59
C ILE A 125 -9.64 8.72 4.21
N ASP A 126 -9.50 9.55 3.19
CA ASP A 126 -10.04 9.32 1.84
C ASP A 126 -8.93 9.27 0.77
N MET A 127 -8.48 8.09 0.34
CA MET A 127 -8.69 6.81 1.04
C MET A 127 -7.39 6.03 1.30
N LYS A 128 -6.25 6.73 1.32
CA LYS A 128 -4.93 6.11 1.52
C LYS A 128 -4.82 5.32 2.82
N GLY A 129 -5.47 5.75 3.91
CA GLY A 129 -5.48 4.98 5.17
C GLY A 129 -6.15 3.60 5.03
N THR A 130 -7.35 3.57 4.44
CA THR A 130 -8.04 2.31 4.12
C THR A 130 -7.22 1.47 3.13
N GLY A 131 -6.62 2.11 2.14
CA GLY A 131 -5.74 1.47 1.17
C GLY A 131 -4.52 0.78 1.78
N ILE A 132 -3.86 1.42 2.74
CA ILE A 132 -2.74 0.82 3.48
C ILE A 132 -3.22 -0.31 4.40
N THR A 133 -4.40 -0.19 5.01
CA THR A 133 -4.98 -1.27 5.83
C THR A 133 -5.29 -2.50 4.96
N GLN A 134 -5.80 -2.29 3.75
CA GLN A 134 -6.00 -3.34 2.76
C GLN A 134 -4.67 -3.99 2.34
N LEU A 135 -3.62 -3.19 2.09
CA LEU A 135 -2.28 -3.70 1.80
C LEU A 135 -1.75 -4.56 2.96
N ALA A 136 -1.78 -4.03 4.19
CA ALA A 136 -1.31 -4.76 5.38
C ALA A 136 -2.06 -6.09 5.56
N THR A 137 -3.37 -6.09 5.35
CA THR A 137 -4.19 -7.32 5.38
C THR A 137 -3.76 -8.30 4.29
N PHE A 138 -3.56 -7.82 3.05
CA PHE A 138 -3.11 -8.63 1.93
C PHE A 138 -1.74 -9.27 2.19
N LEU A 139 -0.78 -8.49 2.69
CA LEU A 139 0.56 -8.98 3.06
C LEU A 139 0.51 -9.97 4.23
N SER A 140 -0.35 -9.72 5.23
CA SER A 140 -0.56 -10.66 6.34
C SER A 140 -1.07 -12.02 5.85
N LEU A 141 -2.00 -12.03 4.89
CA LEU A 141 -2.48 -13.27 4.26
C LEU A 141 -1.36 -14.00 3.49
N HIS A 142 -0.56 -13.25 2.71
CA HIS A 142 0.60 -13.79 1.99
C HIS A 142 1.62 -14.41 2.95
N ARG A 143 2.05 -13.65 3.97
CA ARG A 143 3.03 -14.08 4.98
C ARG A 143 2.53 -15.26 5.82
N ALA A 144 1.23 -15.38 6.03
CA ALA A 144 0.66 -16.52 6.76
C ALA A 144 0.79 -17.85 6.00
N GLY A 145 0.89 -17.81 4.66
CA GLY A 145 1.10 -19.00 3.82
C GLY A 145 0.01 -20.07 3.94
N LYS A 146 -1.18 -19.72 4.43
CA LYS A 146 -2.29 -20.65 4.60
C LYS A 146 -3.11 -20.74 3.32
N PRO A 147 -3.58 -21.95 2.93
CA PRO A 147 -4.50 -22.09 1.80
C PRO A 147 -5.76 -21.25 2.02
N LEU A 148 -6.11 -20.44 1.03
CA LEU A 148 -7.35 -19.68 0.99
C LEU A 148 -8.40 -20.45 0.18
N ASN A 149 -9.69 -20.27 0.49
CA ASN A 149 -10.77 -20.90 -0.28
C ASN A 149 -11.20 -20.09 -1.51
N ARG A 150 -10.68 -18.87 -1.67
CA ARG A 150 -10.89 -17.94 -2.79
C ARG A 150 -9.62 -17.15 -3.06
N ASP A 151 -9.51 -16.64 -4.27
CA ASP A 151 -8.54 -15.58 -4.58
C ASP A 151 -8.81 -14.33 -3.73
N VAL A 152 -7.74 -13.70 -3.26
CA VAL A 152 -7.76 -12.35 -2.71
C VAL A 152 -6.93 -11.46 -3.61
N VAL A 153 -7.50 -10.32 -3.98
CA VAL A 153 -6.93 -9.44 -4.98
C VAL A 153 -6.83 -8.03 -4.41
N PHE A 154 -5.61 -7.51 -4.39
CA PHE A 154 -5.35 -6.11 -4.09
C PHE A 154 -5.42 -5.29 -5.38
N VAL A 155 -6.20 -4.20 -5.40
CA VAL A 155 -6.35 -3.32 -6.56
C VAL A 155 -6.31 -1.86 -6.11
N ALA A 156 -5.38 -1.09 -6.67
CA ALA A 156 -5.27 0.35 -6.45
C ALA A 156 -5.43 1.10 -7.78
N THR A 157 -6.40 2.01 -7.84
CA THR A 157 -6.79 2.71 -9.07
C THR A 157 -6.51 4.21 -9.04
N ALA A 158 -6.45 4.80 -10.22
CA ALA A 158 -6.36 6.23 -10.46
C ALA A 158 -7.74 6.85 -10.77
N ASP A 159 -7.82 8.18 -10.62
CA ASP A 159 -8.87 9.06 -11.15
C ASP A 159 -10.23 9.06 -10.45
N GLU A 160 -10.33 8.58 -9.21
CA GLU A 160 -11.61 8.50 -8.49
C GLU A 160 -12.20 9.86 -8.15
N GLU A 161 -11.35 10.74 -7.64
CA GLU A 161 -11.75 12.05 -7.12
C GLU A 161 -12.14 13.03 -8.23
N ALA A 162 -11.90 12.68 -9.51
CA ALA A 162 -12.33 13.44 -10.68
C ALA A 162 -13.84 13.27 -10.97
N VAL A 163 -14.68 13.51 -9.96
CA VAL A 163 -16.14 13.54 -10.11
C VAL A 163 -16.56 14.82 -10.82
N GLY A 164 -16.59 14.76 -12.16
CA GLY A 164 -17.15 15.82 -13.00
C GLY A 164 -16.83 15.77 -14.50
N GLY A 165 -15.84 14.97 -14.94
CA GLY A 165 -15.43 14.97 -16.36
C GLY A 165 -15.07 13.61 -16.97
N PHE A 166 -14.47 12.70 -16.21
CA PHE A 166 -13.90 11.48 -16.79
C PHE A 166 -14.34 10.16 -16.11
N MET A 167 -14.77 10.20 -14.85
CA MET A 167 -15.19 8.99 -14.14
C MET A 167 -16.62 8.50 -14.38
N ALA A 168 -17.39 9.15 -15.25
CA ALA A 168 -18.69 8.59 -15.67
C ALA A 168 -18.59 7.58 -16.84
N ARG A 169 -17.44 7.43 -17.53
CA ARG A 169 -17.42 6.65 -18.78
C ARG A 169 -16.23 5.73 -19.10
N ALA A 170 -15.06 5.80 -18.45
CA ALA A 170 -13.92 5.03 -19.01
C ALA A 170 -12.83 4.45 -18.07
N GLY A 171 -12.64 4.94 -16.84
CA GLY A 171 -11.50 4.57 -15.99
C GLY A 171 -11.62 3.18 -15.35
N SER A 172 -12.36 3.09 -14.24
CA SER A 172 -12.46 1.86 -13.43
C SER A 172 -13.01 0.66 -14.19
N SER A 173 -13.97 0.88 -15.10
CA SER A 173 -14.57 -0.21 -15.89
C SER A 173 -13.58 -0.87 -16.86
N LYS A 174 -12.65 -0.11 -17.47
CA LYS A 174 -11.67 -0.69 -18.40
C LYS A 174 -10.57 -1.46 -17.68
N ILE A 175 -10.17 -1.02 -16.49
CA ILE A 175 -9.16 -1.72 -15.67
C ILE A 175 -9.76 -2.95 -15.03
N ILE A 176 -10.95 -2.87 -14.43
CA ILE A 176 -11.68 -4.05 -13.95
C ILE A 176 -11.89 -5.02 -15.11
N ARG A 177 -12.24 -4.54 -16.31
CA ARG A 177 -12.36 -5.43 -17.47
C ARG A 177 -11.02 -6.02 -17.89
N LYS A 178 -9.93 -5.25 -17.91
CA LYS A 178 -8.59 -5.75 -18.27
C LYS A 178 -8.09 -6.78 -17.25
N PHE A 179 -8.31 -6.53 -15.96
CA PHE A 179 -8.13 -7.46 -14.86
C PHE A 179 -8.94 -8.74 -15.07
N LEU A 180 -10.25 -8.61 -15.32
CA LEU A 180 -11.16 -9.72 -15.59
C LEU A 180 -10.87 -10.47 -16.90
N THR A 181 -10.19 -9.86 -17.88
CA THR A 181 -9.84 -10.49 -19.16
C THR A 181 -8.41 -11.06 -19.19
N ALA A 182 -7.50 -10.54 -18.36
CA ALA A 182 -6.15 -11.07 -18.22
C ALA A 182 -6.11 -12.31 -17.31
N GLN A 183 -7.19 -12.56 -16.58
CA GLN A 183 -7.44 -13.76 -15.80
C GLN A 183 -8.41 -14.63 -16.61
N ASP A 184 -8.01 -15.83 -16.98
CA ASP A 184 -8.81 -16.78 -17.77
C ASP A 184 -10.24 -16.93 -17.21
N CYS A 185 -11.20 -16.26 -17.84
CA CYS A 185 -12.49 -15.90 -17.24
C CYS A 185 -13.56 -16.97 -17.53
N SER A 186 -13.29 -18.24 -17.23
CA SER A 186 -14.30 -19.30 -17.35
C SER A 186 -14.98 -19.67 -16.03
N SER A 187 -14.44 -19.27 -14.87
CA SER A 187 -15.00 -19.67 -13.56
C SER A 187 -15.16 -18.56 -12.51
N THR A 188 -14.48 -17.40 -12.61
CA THR A 188 -14.45 -16.41 -11.52
C THR A 188 -15.70 -15.52 -11.48
N ARG A 189 -16.62 -15.80 -10.55
CA ARG A 189 -17.60 -14.80 -10.08
C ARG A 189 -16.84 -13.85 -9.14
N VAL A 190 -16.99 -12.54 -9.27
CA VAL A 190 -16.27 -11.56 -8.44
C VAL A 190 -17.27 -10.85 -7.54
N ALA A 191 -17.01 -10.82 -6.23
CA ALA A 191 -17.76 -10.01 -5.27
C ALA A 191 -16.88 -8.81 -4.84
N ALA A 192 -17.33 -7.60 -5.13
CA ALA A 192 -16.72 -6.39 -4.58
C ALA A 192 -17.30 -6.15 -3.19
N ALA A 193 -16.45 -6.10 -2.16
CA ALA A 193 -16.83 -5.57 -0.86
C ALA A 193 -16.55 -4.06 -0.88
N ALA A 194 -17.60 -3.26 -0.69
CA ALA A 194 -17.52 -1.81 -0.49
C ALA A 194 -17.63 -1.51 1.01
#